data_AF-A0A5E4J618-F1
#
_entry.id   AF-A0A5E4J618-F1
#
_cell.length_a   1.000
_cell.length_b   1.000
_cell.length_c   1.000
_cell.angle_alpha   90.00
_cell.angle_beta   90.00
_cell.angle_gamma   90.00
#
_symmetry.space_group_name_H-M   'P 1'
#
loop_
_entity.id
_entity.type
_entity.pdbx_description
1 polymer ?
#
loop_
_entity_poly.entity_id
_entity_poly.type
_entity_poly.pdbx_seq_one_letter_code
_entity_poly.pdbx_strand_id
1 'polypeptide(L)'
;MQADGNALNKSLSEFKALGSDKIFSKISKAKVDIDYLKDHTDEGNATFNKAAFNGNEFSLVGISNVWSRNATFDFIEEACFHDHLCPGVTSGYLLAKYVEEKLPINNVSTESYKVIACPNWCKDDLLQMRWDATPGKSGMFVMALTDLEKNALTEKYKTGVAGIYIRWNDTAKQGDALVLGYNFSAKSNWTGPSWGSKLASDVELMDYYSEPETFVSTIKEFKVDSNVLAQLQNAGMNPLKVAGVM
;
A
#
# COMPACT_ATOMS: atom_id res chain seq x y z
N MET A 1 -12.57 8.74 -18.92
CA MET A 1 -12.73 9.52 -20.17
C MET A 1 -11.54 10.46 -20.27
N GLN A 2 -10.96 10.67 -21.45
CA GLN A 2 -9.87 11.62 -21.65
C GLN A 2 -10.37 12.78 -22.48
N ALA A 3 -10.23 14.02 -22.00
CA ALA A 3 -10.67 15.20 -22.74
C ALA A 3 -9.79 15.45 -23.98
N ASP A 4 -10.41 15.90 -25.07
CA ASP A 4 -9.69 16.46 -26.22
C ASP A 4 -9.38 17.93 -25.94
N GLY A 5 -8.10 18.27 -25.85
CA GLY A 5 -7.65 19.65 -25.63
C GLY A 5 -8.15 20.63 -26.70
N ASN A 6 -8.45 20.16 -27.92
CA ASN A 6 -9.02 20.99 -28.98
C ASN A 6 -10.47 21.40 -28.70
N ALA A 7 -11.21 20.62 -27.92
CA ALA A 7 -12.56 20.97 -27.50
C ALA A 7 -12.54 22.23 -26.62
N LEU A 8 -11.49 22.40 -25.81
CA LEU A 8 -11.34 23.54 -24.89
C LEU A 8 -11.02 24.88 -25.59
N ASN A 9 -10.64 24.84 -26.87
CA ASN A 9 -10.36 26.04 -27.67
C ASN A 9 -11.63 26.71 -28.21
N LYS A 10 -12.82 26.13 -27.98
CA LYS A 10 -14.10 26.67 -28.43
C LYS A 10 -14.68 27.65 -27.41
N SER A 11 -15.56 28.55 -27.85
CA SER A 11 -16.33 29.37 -26.92
C SER A 11 -17.19 28.51 -25.99
N LEU A 12 -17.57 29.02 -24.82
CA LEU A 12 -18.35 28.27 -23.84
C LEU A 12 -19.69 27.75 -24.41
N SER A 13 -20.34 28.54 -25.28
CA SER A 13 -21.57 28.13 -25.97
C SER A 13 -21.34 26.99 -26.97
N GLU A 14 -20.25 27.05 -27.73
CA GLU A 14 -19.88 26.00 -28.68
C GLU A 14 -19.45 24.72 -27.96
N PHE A 15 -18.69 24.85 -26.87
CA PHE A 15 -18.27 23.72 -26.04
C PHE A 15 -19.47 22.98 -25.43
N LYS A 16 -20.44 23.71 -24.87
CA LYS A 16 -21.67 23.11 -24.30
C LYS A 16 -22.55 22.41 -25.34
N ALA A 17 -22.44 22.77 -26.61
CA ALA A 17 -23.18 22.16 -27.70
C ALA A 17 -22.51 20.90 -28.27
N LEU A 18 -21.27 20.57 -27.85
CA LEU A 18 -20.56 19.39 -28.34
C LEU A 18 -21.15 18.10 -27.79
N GLY A 19 -21.26 17.09 -28.65
CA GLY A 19 -21.45 15.70 -28.24
C GLY A 19 -20.22 15.15 -27.51
N SER A 20 -20.40 14.14 -26.66
CA SER A 20 -19.32 13.54 -25.89
C SER A 20 -18.17 13.01 -26.75
N ASP A 21 -18.46 12.54 -27.97
CA ASP A 21 -17.48 12.09 -28.97
C ASP A 21 -16.60 13.22 -29.53
N LYS A 22 -17.01 14.47 -29.36
CA LYS A 22 -16.24 15.68 -29.70
C LYS A 22 -15.55 16.31 -28.50
N ILE A 23 -15.94 15.93 -27.28
CA ILE A 23 -15.37 16.41 -26.02
C ILE A 23 -14.23 15.49 -25.57
N PHE A 24 -14.37 14.18 -25.77
CA PHE A 24 -13.41 13.19 -25.29
C PHE A 24 -12.68 12.52 -26.45
N SER A 25 -11.35 12.46 -26.36
CA SER A 25 -10.50 11.71 -27.29
C SER A 25 -10.66 10.19 -27.13
N LYS A 26 -11.20 9.74 -25.99
CA LYS A 26 -11.53 8.34 -25.74
C LYS A 26 -12.70 8.18 -24.76
N ILE A 27 -13.66 7.37 -25.18
CA ILE A 27 -14.77 6.87 -24.35
C ILE A 27 -14.66 5.34 -24.35
N SER A 28 -14.47 4.76 -23.17
CA SER A 28 -14.30 3.33 -22.99
C SER A 28 -15.25 2.81 -21.93
N LYS A 29 -15.74 1.59 -22.14
CA LYS A 29 -16.52 0.82 -21.18
C LYS A 29 -16.02 -0.62 -21.25
N ALA A 30 -15.67 -1.20 -20.11
CA ALA A 30 -15.33 -2.61 -20.01
C ALA A 30 -15.88 -3.18 -18.70
N LYS A 31 -16.22 -4.47 -18.70
CA LYS A 31 -16.48 -5.22 -17.47
C LYS A 31 -15.14 -5.67 -16.92
N VAL A 32 -14.79 -5.23 -15.71
CA VAL A 32 -13.44 -5.37 -15.16
C VAL A 32 -13.35 -6.28 -13.94
N ASP A 33 -14.43 -7.01 -13.63
CA ASP A 33 -14.37 -8.04 -12.59
C ASP A 33 -13.34 -9.11 -12.98
N ILE A 34 -12.40 -9.39 -12.07
CA ILE A 34 -11.21 -10.21 -12.37
C ILE A 34 -11.59 -11.67 -12.65
N ASP A 35 -12.61 -12.19 -11.97
CA ASP A 35 -13.14 -13.54 -12.19
C ASP A 35 -13.83 -13.64 -13.55
N TYR A 36 -14.62 -12.63 -13.92
CA TYR A 36 -15.20 -12.54 -15.26
C TYR A 36 -14.11 -12.50 -16.36
N LEU A 37 -13.09 -11.67 -16.20
CA LEU A 37 -12.03 -11.53 -17.20
C LEU A 37 -11.14 -12.77 -17.32
N LYS A 38 -11.05 -13.58 -16.25
CA LYS A 38 -10.40 -14.90 -16.28
C LYS A 38 -11.10 -15.84 -17.27
N ASP A 39 -12.43 -15.83 -17.25
CA ASP A 39 -13.26 -16.70 -18.09
C ASP A 39 -13.54 -16.10 -19.49
N HIS A 40 -13.33 -14.78 -19.66
CA HIS A 40 -13.57 -14.03 -20.90
C HIS A 40 -12.28 -13.38 -21.39
N THR A 41 -11.28 -14.21 -21.70
CA THR A 41 -9.91 -13.76 -21.96
C THR A 41 -9.78 -12.81 -23.15
N ASP A 42 -10.64 -12.92 -24.17
CA ASP A 42 -10.68 -11.97 -25.30
C ASP A 42 -11.06 -10.55 -24.85
N GLU A 43 -12.03 -10.42 -23.93
CA GLU A 43 -12.41 -9.12 -23.35
C GLU A 43 -11.31 -8.58 -22.43
N GLY A 44 -10.67 -9.45 -21.65
CA GLY A 44 -9.53 -9.08 -20.82
C GLY A 44 -8.35 -8.60 -21.66
N ASN A 45 -8.03 -9.30 -22.75
CA ASN A 45 -7.01 -8.90 -23.71
C ASN A 45 -7.38 -7.60 -24.42
N ALA A 46 -8.66 -7.38 -24.77
CA ALA A 46 -9.11 -6.11 -25.32
C ALA A 46 -8.97 -4.96 -24.30
N THR A 47 -9.20 -5.23 -23.02
CA THR A 47 -9.07 -4.24 -21.95
C THR A 47 -7.60 -3.88 -21.72
N PHE A 48 -6.75 -4.87 -21.46
CA PHE A 48 -5.35 -4.67 -21.08
C PHE A 48 -4.41 -4.43 -22.27
N ASN A 49 -4.47 -5.26 -23.31
CA ASN A 49 -3.50 -5.17 -24.41
C ASN A 49 -3.81 -4.02 -25.37
N LYS A 50 -5.07 -3.57 -25.46
CA LYS A 50 -5.46 -2.39 -26.26
C LYS A 50 -5.58 -1.12 -25.41
N ALA A 51 -5.09 -1.16 -24.18
CA ALA A 51 -5.08 -0.06 -23.22
C ALA A 51 -6.44 0.67 -23.17
N ALA A 52 -7.54 -0.04 -22.91
CA ALA A 52 -8.89 0.52 -22.91
C ALA A 52 -9.03 1.74 -21.99
N PHE A 53 -8.20 1.84 -20.95
CA PHE A 53 -8.15 2.95 -20.00
C PHE A 53 -6.88 3.78 -20.09
N ASN A 54 -6.21 3.77 -21.26
CA ASN A 54 -5.02 4.56 -21.55
C ASN A 54 -3.84 4.28 -20.60
N GLY A 55 -3.63 3.02 -20.23
CA GLY A 55 -2.55 2.61 -19.33
C GLY A 55 -2.96 2.55 -17.86
N ASN A 56 -4.17 3.00 -17.51
CA ASN A 56 -4.70 2.95 -16.14
C ASN A 56 -5.42 1.63 -15.83
N GLU A 57 -5.27 0.60 -16.65
CA GLU A 57 -6.00 -0.66 -16.48
C GLU A 57 -5.68 -1.30 -15.14
N PHE A 58 -4.40 -1.32 -14.75
CA PHE A 58 -3.98 -1.91 -13.49
C PHE A 58 -4.61 -1.20 -12.28
N SER A 59 -4.54 0.13 -12.24
CA SER A 59 -5.11 0.97 -11.19
C SER A 59 -6.64 0.81 -11.09
N LEU A 60 -7.34 1.02 -12.20
CA LEU A 60 -8.81 1.01 -12.21
C LEU A 60 -9.38 -0.39 -11.96
N VAL A 61 -8.78 -1.43 -12.55
CA VAL A 61 -9.24 -2.81 -12.37
C VAL A 61 -8.95 -3.26 -10.93
N GLY A 62 -7.75 -3.03 -10.40
CA GLY A 62 -7.41 -3.42 -9.02
C GLY A 62 -8.33 -2.79 -7.98
N ILE A 63 -8.43 -1.45 -7.99
CA ILE A 63 -9.21 -0.69 -7.00
C ILE A 63 -10.71 -1.00 -7.10
N SER A 64 -11.27 -1.12 -8.31
CA SER A 64 -12.68 -1.48 -8.49
C SER A 64 -12.98 -2.91 -8.02
N ASN A 65 -12.05 -3.85 -8.18
CA ASN A 65 -12.25 -5.23 -7.73
C ASN A 65 -12.29 -5.34 -6.20
N VAL A 66 -11.42 -4.64 -5.48
CA VAL A 66 -11.44 -4.65 -4.01
C VAL A 66 -12.64 -3.88 -3.46
N TRP A 67 -13.04 -2.78 -4.11
CA TRP A 67 -14.29 -2.09 -3.77
C TRP A 67 -15.50 -3.03 -3.93
N SER A 68 -15.60 -3.75 -5.06
CA SER A 68 -16.70 -4.70 -5.28
C SER A 68 -16.73 -5.86 -4.26
N ARG A 69 -15.62 -6.11 -3.56
CA ARG A 69 -15.44 -7.14 -2.54
C ARG A 69 -15.48 -6.58 -1.11
N ASN A 70 -16.15 -5.44 -0.91
CA ASN A 70 -16.37 -4.80 0.39
C ASN A 70 -15.08 -4.33 1.12
N ALA A 71 -14.04 -3.95 0.39
CA ALA A 71 -12.95 -3.16 0.96
C ALA A 71 -13.51 -1.95 1.73
N THR A 72 -12.89 -1.62 2.88
CA THR A 72 -13.27 -0.41 3.63
C THR A 72 -12.96 0.83 2.80
N PHE A 73 -13.73 1.89 3.01
CA PHE A 73 -13.55 3.15 2.27
C PHE A 73 -12.14 3.72 2.48
N ASP A 74 -11.66 3.67 3.72
CA ASP A 74 -10.30 4.02 4.13
C ASP A 74 -9.24 3.22 3.36
N PHE A 75 -9.40 1.91 3.16
CA PHE A 75 -8.46 1.14 2.32
C PHE A 75 -8.51 1.54 0.84
N ILE A 76 -9.69 1.90 0.32
CA ILE A 76 -9.82 2.38 -1.06
C ILE A 76 -9.08 3.70 -1.23
N GLU A 77 -9.22 4.64 -0.29
CA GLU A 77 -8.50 5.92 -0.30
C GLU A 77 -6.97 5.71 -0.17
N GLU A 78 -6.54 4.80 0.70
CA GLU A 78 -5.14 4.39 0.85
C GLU A 78 -4.55 3.84 -0.46
N ALA A 79 -5.29 2.97 -1.17
CA ALA A 79 -4.87 2.44 -2.46
C ALA A 79 -4.89 3.49 -3.59
N CYS A 80 -5.87 4.39 -3.58
CA CYS A 80 -5.93 5.53 -4.50
C CYS A 80 -4.75 6.49 -4.30
N PHE A 81 -4.33 6.73 -3.05
CA PHE A 81 -3.14 7.54 -2.75
C PHE A 81 -1.87 6.93 -3.35
N HIS A 82 -1.76 5.60 -3.33
CA HIS A 82 -0.66 4.87 -4.00
C HIS A 82 -0.83 4.72 -5.52
N ASP A 83 -1.91 5.25 -6.11
CA ASP A 83 -2.29 5.14 -7.53
C ASP A 83 -2.75 3.75 -7.99
N HIS A 84 -2.40 2.66 -7.31
CA HIS A 84 -2.84 1.32 -7.66
C HIS A 84 -2.83 0.36 -6.46
N LEU A 85 -3.54 -0.76 -6.62
CA LEU A 85 -3.46 -1.89 -5.69
C LEU A 85 -2.28 -2.79 -6.07
N CYS A 86 -1.42 -3.13 -5.11
CA CYS A 86 -0.32 -4.10 -5.28
C CYS A 86 -0.07 -4.88 -3.98
N PRO A 87 0.75 -5.95 -3.98
CA PRO A 87 0.97 -6.74 -2.76
C PRO A 87 1.63 -5.91 -1.66
N GLY A 88 2.40 -4.89 -2.05
CA GLY A 88 3.02 -3.96 -1.12
C GLY A 88 2.00 -3.07 -0.41
N VAL A 89 0.99 -2.54 -1.10
CA VAL A 89 -0.09 -1.76 -0.46
C VAL A 89 -0.86 -2.66 0.50
N THR A 90 -1.31 -3.84 0.05
CA THR A 90 -2.05 -4.77 0.91
C THR A 90 -1.22 -5.23 2.12
N SER A 91 0.10 -5.41 1.97
CA SER A 91 0.99 -5.67 3.11
C SER A 91 0.97 -4.55 4.15
N GLY A 92 0.86 -3.29 3.72
CA GLY A 92 0.72 -2.14 4.61
C GLY A 92 -0.54 -2.21 5.45
N TYR A 93 -1.66 -2.61 4.85
CA TYR A 93 -2.93 -2.80 5.57
C TYR A 93 -2.82 -3.89 6.63
N LEU A 94 -2.27 -5.05 6.26
CA LEU A 94 -2.08 -6.18 7.18
C LEU A 94 -1.10 -5.85 8.32
N LEU A 95 0.01 -5.17 8.01
CA LEU A 95 0.95 -4.66 9.02
C LEU A 95 0.26 -3.67 9.96
N ALA A 96 -0.58 -2.78 9.42
CA ALA A 96 -1.30 -1.82 10.24
C ALA A 96 -2.29 -2.48 11.19
N LYS A 97 -3.10 -3.41 10.70
CA LYS A 97 -4.02 -4.22 11.51
C LYS A 97 -3.31 -4.96 12.63
N TYR A 98 -2.16 -5.57 12.33
CA TYR A 98 -1.34 -6.26 13.32
C TYR A 98 -0.80 -5.31 14.41
N VAL A 99 -0.32 -4.13 14.01
CA VAL A 99 0.17 -3.10 14.96
C VAL A 99 -0.97 -2.53 15.80
N GLU A 100 -2.14 -2.27 15.20
CA GLU A 100 -3.33 -1.77 15.89
C GLU A 100 -3.82 -2.73 16.97
N GLU A 101 -3.71 -4.04 16.72
CA GLU A 101 -4.04 -5.07 17.71
C GLU A 101 -2.98 -5.18 18.83
N LYS A 102 -1.69 -5.21 18.47
CA LYS A 102 -0.60 -5.42 19.43
C LYS A 102 -0.26 -4.18 20.26
N LEU A 103 -0.34 -3.01 19.64
CA LEU A 103 0.01 -1.71 20.22
C LEU A 103 -1.17 -0.74 20.06
N PRO A 104 -2.34 -1.00 20.66
CA PRO A 104 -3.52 -0.14 20.48
C PRO A 104 -3.25 1.27 21.00
N ILE A 105 -3.68 2.29 20.26
CA ILE A 105 -3.76 3.66 20.77
C ILE A 105 -4.90 3.71 21.80
N ASN A 106 -4.55 4.00 23.06
CA ASN A 106 -5.51 4.13 24.16
C ASN A 106 -5.91 5.58 24.38
N ASN A 107 -5.04 6.53 24.03
CA ASN A 107 -5.33 7.95 24.13
C ASN A 107 -4.84 8.73 22.91
N VAL A 108 -5.75 9.01 21.99
CA VAL A 108 -5.49 9.78 20.75
C VAL A 108 -4.99 11.21 20.98
N SER A 109 -5.16 11.79 22.18
CA SER A 109 -4.64 13.13 22.48
C SER A 109 -3.15 13.14 22.82
N THR A 110 -2.58 11.98 23.14
CA THR A 110 -1.16 11.87 23.56
C THR A 110 -0.39 10.81 22.78
N GLU A 111 -1.09 9.85 22.17
CA GLU A 111 -0.49 8.69 21.51
C GLU A 111 -0.71 8.75 20.00
N SER A 112 0.34 8.41 19.26
CA SER A 112 0.31 8.26 17.81
C SER A 112 1.26 7.17 17.36
N TYR A 113 1.10 6.69 16.13
CA TYR A 113 2.07 5.79 15.52
C TYR A 113 3.22 6.56 14.89
N LYS A 114 4.43 6.04 15.06
CA LYS A 114 5.62 6.42 14.28
C LYS A 114 6.12 5.21 13.51
N VAL A 115 6.57 5.45 12.27
CA VAL A 115 7.01 4.42 11.34
C VAL A 115 8.48 4.64 11.00
N ILE A 116 9.31 3.64 11.23
CA ILE A 116 10.66 3.57 10.68
C ILE A 116 10.60 2.61 9.49
N ALA A 117 10.45 3.17 8.30
CA ALA A 117 10.35 2.46 7.04
C ALA A 117 11.75 2.01 6.59
N CYS A 118 12.23 0.92 7.21
CA CYS A 118 13.54 0.33 6.94
C CYS A 118 13.42 -1.21 6.84
N PRO A 119 13.33 -1.78 5.62
CA PRO A 119 13.38 -1.09 4.33
C PRO A 119 12.03 -0.45 3.93
N ASN A 120 12.08 0.39 2.90
CA ASN A 120 10.92 1.05 2.34
C ASN A 120 10.31 0.29 1.14
N TRP A 121 8.99 0.27 1.05
CA TRP A 121 8.23 -0.17 -0.14
C TRP A 121 6.79 0.38 -0.07
N CYS A 122 5.92 -0.02 -1.02
CA CYS A 122 4.54 0.49 -1.16
C CYS A 122 3.68 0.46 0.13
N LYS A 123 4.02 -0.37 1.14
CA LYS A 123 3.33 -0.37 2.43
C LYS A 123 3.34 1.01 3.09
N ASP A 124 4.41 1.77 2.88
CA ASP A 124 4.66 2.99 3.62
C ASP A 124 3.69 4.10 3.18
N ASP A 125 3.27 4.12 1.92
CA ASP A 125 2.25 5.05 1.42
C ASP A 125 0.89 4.84 2.07
N LEU A 126 0.49 3.58 2.30
CA LEU A 126 -0.73 3.27 3.02
C LEU A 126 -0.69 3.81 4.45
N LEU A 127 0.44 3.66 5.14
CA LEU A 127 0.60 4.10 6.53
C LEU A 127 0.58 5.62 6.69
N GLN A 128 0.95 6.37 5.64
CA GLN A 128 0.80 7.82 5.61
C GLN A 128 -0.68 8.23 5.72
N MET A 129 -1.55 7.55 4.96
CA MET A 129 -2.99 7.82 4.97
C MET A 129 -3.68 7.27 6.21
N ARG A 130 -3.34 6.04 6.60
CA ARG A 130 -4.00 5.31 7.69
C ARG A 130 -3.74 5.89 9.07
N TRP A 131 -2.49 6.28 9.34
CA TRP A 131 -2.05 6.72 10.66
C TRP A 131 -1.64 8.19 10.72
N ASP A 132 -1.86 8.92 9.62
CA ASP A 132 -1.35 10.29 9.47
C ASP A 132 0.19 10.38 9.67
N ALA A 133 0.88 9.25 9.47
CA ALA A 133 2.31 9.09 9.71
C ALA A 133 3.12 9.55 8.50
N THR A 134 3.05 10.83 8.17
CA THR A 134 3.77 11.39 7.02
C THR A 134 5.21 11.82 7.38
N PRO A 135 6.14 11.84 6.42
CA PRO A 135 7.47 12.41 6.64
C PRO A 135 7.41 13.88 7.11
N GLY A 136 6.50 14.68 6.55
CA GLY A 136 6.33 16.09 6.92
C GLY A 136 5.82 16.31 8.35
N LYS A 137 5.08 15.35 8.91
CA LYS A 137 4.62 15.36 10.31
C LYS A 137 5.62 14.69 11.27
N SER A 138 6.80 14.30 10.80
CA SER A 138 7.77 13.50 11.57
C SER A 138 7.14 12.21 12.13
N GLY A 139 6.17 11.66 11.39
CA GLY A 139 5.51 10.39 11.68
C GLY A 139 6.20 9.22 10.99
N MET A 140 6.95 9.46 9.93
CA MET A 140 7.64 8.42 9.17
C MET A 140 9.07 8.82 8.78
N PHE A 141 9.98 7.86 8.90
CA PHE A 141 11.39 8.00 8.55
C PHE A 141 11.81 6.85 7.66
N VAL A 142 12.29 7.18 6.46
CA VAL A 142 12.48 6.23 5.35
C VAL A 142 13.96 5.98 5.13
N MET A 143 14.37 4.71 5.17
CA MET A 143 15.75 4.28 4.95
C MET A 143 15.77 3.03 4.08
N ALA A 144 16.63 3.03 3.06
CA ALA A 144 16.85 1.86 2.24
C ALA A 144 17.78 0.86 2.95
N LEU A 145 17.60 -0.42 2.63
CA LEU A 145 18.59 -1.46 2.88
C LEU A 145 19.18 -1.91 1.53
N THR A 146 20.45 -2.29 1.55
CA THR A 146 21.06 -3.01 0.42
C THR A 146 20.45 -4.40 0.29
N ASP A 147 20.53 -5.00 -0.89
CA ASP A 147 20.01 -6.36 -1.09
C ASP A 147 20.79 -7.40 -0.28
N LEU A 148 22.08 -7.18 -0.02
CA LEU A 148 22.87 -8.00 0.89
C LEU A 148 22.31 -7.98 2.32
N GLU A 149 21.96 -6.80 2.84
CA GLU A 149 21.34 -6.66 4.17
C GLU A 149 19.97 -7.31 4.22
N LYS A 150 19.11 -7.07 3.21
CA LYS A 150 17.78 -7.70 3.12
C LYS A 150 17.89 -9.23 3.12
N ASN A 151 18.81 -9.79 2.34
CA ASN A 151 19.01 -11.23 2.24
C ASN A 151 19.52 -11.82 3.56
N ALA A 152 20.53 -11.19 4.19
CA ALA A 152 21.06 -11.65 5.47
C ALA A 152 20.00 -11.62 6.59
N LEU A 153 19.18 -10.57 6.65
CA LEU A 153 18.08 -10.46 7.61
C LEU A 153 17.00 -11.51 7.33
N THR A 154 16.65 -11.73 6.06
CA THR A 154 15.67 -12.76 5.66
C THR A 154 16.16 -14.16 6.02
N GLU A 155 17.44 -14.45 5.82
CA GLU A 155 18.04 -15.73 6.22
C GLU A 155 18.03 -15.91 7.74
N LYS A 156 18.35 -14.84 8.49
CA LYS A 156 18.37 -14.83 9.96
C LYS A 156 16.99 -15.05 10.58
N TYR A 157 15.97 -14.34 10.08
CA TYR A 157 14.64 -14.32 10.69
C TYR A 157 13.61 -15.20 9.97
N LYS A 158 13.96 -15.80 8.84
CA LYS A 158 13.06 -16.60 7.99
C LYS A 158 11.83 -15.82 7.50
N THR A 159 11.92 -14.49 7.49
CA THR A 159 10.92 -13.53 7.00
C THR A 159 11.63 -12.25 6.58
N GLY A 160 11.07 -11.50 5.63
CA GLY A 160 11.62 -10.19 5.26
C GLY A 160 11.31 -9.16 6.34
N VAL A 161 12.31 -8.41 6.83
CA VAL A 161 12.07 -7.29 7.75
C VAL A 161 11.18 -6.26 7.08
N ALA A 162 10.13 -5.82 7.77
CA ALA A 162 9.09 -4.91 7.28
C ALA A 162 9.09 -3.53 7.96
N GLY A 163 10.10 -3.24 8.78
CA GLY A 163 10.27 -1.95 9.44
C GLY A 163 10.03 -2.01 10.94
N ILE A 164 10.01 -0.83 11.55
CA ILE A 164 9.80 -0.64 12.99
C ILE A 164 8.58 0.24 13.18
N TYR A 165 7.69 -0.19 14.06
CA TYR A 165 6.39 0.43 14.32
C TYR A 165 6.32 0.80 15.79
N ILE A 166 6.04 2.06 16.09
CA ILE A 166 6.15 2.59 17.45
C ILE A 166 4.82 3.22 17.83
N ARG A 167 4.17 2.77 18.90
CA ARG A 167 3.15 3.55 19.60
C ARG A 167 3.87 4.52 20.53
N TRP A 168 3.89 5.79 20.16
CA TRP A 168 4.60 6.85 20.87
C TRP A 168 3.65 7.69 21.70
N ASN A 169 3.94 7.87 23.00
CA ASN A 169 3.24 8.83 23.85
C ASN A 169 4.07 10.12 23.95
N ASP A 170 3.55 11.20 23.37
CA ASP A 170 4.29 12.45 23.30
C ASP A 170 4.34 13.23 24.63
N THR A 171 3.41 12.98 25.55
CA THR A 171 3.44 13.59 26.89
C THR A 171 4.47 12.91 27.78
N ALA A 172 4.47 11.58 27.82
CA ALA A 172 5.40 10.79 28.63
C ALA A 172 6.77 10.64 27.98
N LYS A 173 6.90 11.00 26.69
CA LYS A 173 8.14 10.91 25.92
C LYS A 173 8.75 9.50 25.90
N GLN A 174 7.86 8.52 25.76
CA GLN A 174 8.17 7.08 25.71
C GLN A 174 7.20 6.34 24.78
N GLY A 175 7.56 5.15 24.35
CA GLY A 175 6.73 4.31 23.50
C GLY A 175 7.09 2.84 23.54
N ASP A 176 6.25 2.06 22.89
CA ASP A 176 6.42 0.63 22.65
C ASP A 176 6.64 0.41 21.17
N ALA A 177 7.62 -0.43 20.81
CA ALA A 177 8.00 -0.66 19.43
C ALA A 177 8.03 -2.15 19.06
N LEU A 178 7.63 -2.42 17.82
CA LEU A 178 7.73 -3.72 17.15
C LEU A 178 8.66 -3.61 15.95
N VAL A 179 9.66 -4.47 15.87
CA VAL A 179 10.29 -4.82 14.59
C VAL A 179 9.45 -5.95 14.00
N LEU A 180 8.86 -5.71 12.83
CA LEU A 180 8.00 -6.70 12.18
C LEU A 180 8.70 -7.34 10.97
N GLY A 181 8.32 -8.58 10.69
CA GLY A 181 8.59 -9.28 9.46
C GLY A 181 7.31 -9.45 8.64
N TYR A 182 7.45 -9.49 7.31
CA TYR A 182 6.37 -9.79 6.38
C TYR A 182 6.78 -10.88 5.39
N ASN A 183 5.88 -11.83 5.13
CA ASN A 183 6.09 -12.91 4.19
C ASN A 183 5.15 -12.78 2.97
N PHE A 184 5.70 -12.59 1.77
CA PHE A 184 4.95 -12.50 0.51
C PHE A 184 4.56 -13.87 -0.08
N SER A 185 4.34 -14.88 0.75
CA SER A 185 4.15 -16.27 0.27
C SER A 185 2.80 -16.57 -0.39
N ALA A 186 1.80 -15.69 -0.24
CA ALA A 186 0.55 -15.83 -0.98
C ALA A 186 0.81 -15.77 -2.48
N LYS A 187 0.33 -16.78 -3.19
CA LYS A 187 0.38 -16.84 -4.66
C LYS A 187 -1.03 -16.99 -5.18
N SER A 188 -1.40 -16.19 -6.17
CA SER A 188 -2.67 -16.36 -6.85
C SER A 188 -2.77 -17.72 -7.53
N ASN A 189 -3.94 -18.34 -7.50
CA ASN A 189 -4.27 -19.49 -8.37
C ASN A 189 -4.72 -19.04 -9.77
N TRP A 190 -4.25 -17.88 -10.22
CA TRP A 190 -4.60 -17.32 -11.52
C TRP A 190 -4.09 -18.21 -12.67
N THR A 191 -5.02 -18.70 -13.47
CA THR A 191 -4.75 -19.52 -14.67
C THR A 191 -5.03 -18.78 -15.98
N GLY A 192 -5.37 -17.49 -15.91
CA GLY A 192 -5.70 -16.67 -17.07
C GLY A 192 -4.46 -16.00 -17.72
N PRO A 193 -4.67 -15.01 -18.60
CA PRO A 193 -3.60 -14.27 -19.25
C PRO A 193 -2.59 -13.61 -18.29
N SER A 194 -1.34 -13.43 -18.73
CA SER A 194 -0.24 -12.94 -17.88
C SER A 194 -0.45 -11.55 -17.27
N TRP A 195 -1.26 -10.69 -17.89
CA TRP A 195 -1.58 -9.36 -17.37
C TRP A 195 -2.38 -9.42 -16.04
N GLY A 196 -3.10 -10.51 -15.79
CA GLY A 196 -4.03 -10.63 -14.66
C GLY A 196 -3.44 -11.26 -13.39
N SER A 197 -2.28 -11.92 -13.47
CA SER A 197 -1.73 -12.69 -12.35
C SER A 197 -1.45 -11.84 -11.10
N LYS A 198 -0.87 -10.66 -11.29
CA LYS A 198 -0.60 -9.72 -10.19
C LYS A 198 -1.91 -9.21 -9.57
N LEU A 199 -2.84 -8.72 -10.39
CA LEU A 199 -4.14 -8.23 -9.94
C LEU A 199 -4.94 -9.29 -9.20
N ALA A 200 -4.96 -10.52 -9.71
CA ALA A 200 -5.62 -11.63 -9.04
C ALA A 200 -4.99 -11.89 -7.67
N SER A 201 -3.65 -11.90 -7.58
CA SER A 201 -2.95 -12.04 -6.29
C SER A 201 -3.29 -10.91 -5.31
N ASP A 202 -3.40 -9.69 -5.82
CA ASP A 202 -3.71 -8.51 -5.01
C ASP A 202 -5.13 -8.54 -4.47
N VAL A 203 -6.07 -9.00 -5.29
CA VAL A 203 -7.48 -9.17 -4.93
C VAL A 203 -7.65 -10.35 -3.97
N GLU A 204 -6.95 -11.47 -4.18
CA GLU A 204 -7.00 -12.65 -3.30
C GLU A 204 -6.41 -12.36 -1.91
N LEU A 205 -5.44 -11.44 -1.78
CA LEU A 205 -4.93 -11.01 -0.48
C LEU A 205 -6.00 -10.35 0.40
N MET A 206 -7.12 -9.89 -0.18
CA MET A 206 -8.27 -9.35 0.56
C MET A 206 -8.90 -10.37 1.51
N ASP A 207 -8.83 -11.66 1.17
CA ASP A 207 -9.46 -12.72 1.96
C ASP A 207 -8.80 -12.88 3.34
N TYR A 208 -7.59 -12.35 3.52
CA TYR A 208 -6.82 -12.44 4.76
C TYR A 208 -6.90 -11.18 5.63
N TYR A 209 -7.85 -10.28 5.37
CA TYR A 209 -7.97 -8.98 6.06
C TYR A 209 -8.18 -9.11 7.57
N SER A 210 -8.79 -10.20 8.00
CA SER A 210 -9.01 -10.54 9.41
C SER A 210 -7.91 -11.41 10.02
N GLU A 211 -6.91 -11.83 9.25
CA GLU A 211 -5.88 -12.80 9.65
C GLU A 211 -4.45 -12.28 9.33
N PRO A 212 -4.07 -11.06 9.76
CA PRO A 212 -2.77 -10.47 9.43
C PRO A 212 -1.58 -11.31 9.90
N GLU A 213 -1.72 -12.09 10.97
CA GLU A 213 -0.72 -13.01 11.51
C GLU A 213 -0.30 -14.12 10.53
N THR A 214 -1.09 -14.37 9.49
CA THR A 214 -0.71 -15.28 8.40
C THR A 214 0.54 -14.79 7.66
N PHE A 215 0.74 -13.47 7.59
CA PHE A 215 1.84 -12.86 6.84
C PHE A 215 2.79 -12.04 7.72
N VAL A 216 2.29 -11.51 8.84
CA VAL A 216 3.03 -10.62 9.74
C VAL A 216 3.55 -11.40 10.94
N SER A 217 4.82 -11.18 11.29
CA SER A 217 5.44 -11.75 12.48
C SER A 217 6.22 -10.71 13.27
N THR A 218 6.27 -10.85 14.60
CA THR A 218 7.13 -10.02 15.45
C THR A 218 8.55 -10.58 15.46
N ILE A 219 9.51 -9.79 15.00
CA ILE A 219 10.95 -10.09 15.11
C ILE A 219 11.47 -9.68 16.48
N LYS A 220 11.04 -8.52 16.98
CA LYS A 220 11.47 -8.01 18.29
C LYS A 220 10.48 -6.99 18.83
N GLU A 221 10.31 -6.99 20.15
CA GLU A 221 9.63 -5.94 20.91
C GLU A 221 10.64 -5.18 21.76
N PHE A 222 10.49 -3.86 21.89
CA PHE A 222 11.34 -3.05 22.75
C PHE A 222 10.67 -1.75 23.17
N LYS A 223 11.15 -1.18 24.30
CA LYS A 223 10.75 0.16 24.76
C LYS A 223 11.57 1.23 24.04
N VAL A 224 10.94 2.36 23.79
CA VAL A 224 11.55 3.52 23.15
C VAL A 224 11.41 4.72 24.08
N ASP A 225 12.52 5.36 24.43
CA ASP A 225 12.52 6.70 25.05
C ASP A 225 12.89 7.75 23.99
N SER A 226 12.99 9.02 24.40
CA SER A 226 13.35 10.11 23.48
C SER A 226 14.72 9.94 22.81
N ASN A 227 15.69 9.36 23.52
CA ASN A 227 17.04 9.18 22.99
C ASN A 227 17.06 8.04 21.96
N VAL A 228 16.43 6.90 22.28
CA VAL A 228 16.26 5.79 21.34
C VAL A 228 15.48 6.26 20.11
N LEU A 229 14.39 7.01 20.30
CA LEU A 229 13.61 7.54 19.19
C LEU A 229 14.46 8.43 18.27
N ALA A 230 15.25 9.34 18.84
CA ALA A 230 16.16 10.19 18.06
C ALA A 230 17.17 9.36 17.27
N GLN A 231 17.74 8.31 17.87
CA GLN A 231 18.67 7.40 17.18
C GLN A 231 18.01 6.62 16.04
N LEU A 232 16.74 6.24 16.17
CA LEU A 232 15.99 5.56 15.12
C LEU A 232 15.68 6.48 13.92
N GLN A 233 15.65 7.80 14.13
CA GLN A 233 15.19 8.80 13.16
C GLN A 233 16.32 9.58 12.48
N ASN A 234 17.46 9.72 13.17
CA ASN A 234 18.54 10.58 12.71
C ASN A 234 19.32 9.99 11.53
N ALA A 235 19.65 10.85 10.56
CA ALA A 235 20.52 10.51 9.46
C ALA A 235 21.89 9.99 9.96
N GLY A 236 22.41 8.98 9.27
CA GLY A 236 23.68 8.34 9.62
C GLY A 236 23.57 7.23 10.68
N MET A 237 22.41 7.06 11.31
CA MET A 237 22.13 5.94 12.20
C MET A 237 21.45 4.80 11.43
N ASN A 238 21.79 3.55 11.76
CA ASN A 238 21.06 2.40 11.24
C ASN A 238 20.02 1.95 12.27
N PRO A 239 18.72 2.10 12.00
CA PRO A 239 17.66 1.85 12.98
C PRO A 239 17.56 0.38 13.37
N LEU A 240 17.93 -0.55 12.47
CA LEU A 240 17.93 -1.98 12.77
C LEU A 240 19.09 -2.38 13.70
N LYS A 241 20.23 -1.68 13.63
CA LYS A 241 21.31 -1.81 14.62
C LYS A 241 20.92 -1.23 15.98
N VAL A 242 20.27 -0.06 15.99
CA VAL A 242 19.73 0.56 17.21
C VAL A 242 18.70 -0.36 17.87
N ALA A 243 17.81 -0.97 17.08
CA ALA A 243 16.87 -1.98 17.54
C ALA A 243 17.55 -3.31 17.91
N GLY A 244 18.84 -3.51 17.63
CA GLY A 244 19.60 -4.72 17.96
C GLY A 244 19.14 -5.96 17.19
N VAL A 245 18.69 -5.79 15.94
CA VAL A 245 18.28 -6.87 15.04
C VAL A 245 19.23 -7.06 13.84
N MET A 246 20.11 -6.09 13.58
CA MET A 246 21.18 -6.15 12.59
C MET A 246 22.55 -6.23 13.27
#